data_AF-A0A0V8HTM8-F1
#
_entry.id   AF-A0A0V8HTM8-F1
#
_cell.length_a   1.000
_cell.length_b   1.000
_cell.length_c   1.000
_cell.angle_alpha   90.00
_cell.angle_beta   90.00
_cell.angle_gamma   90.00
#
_symmetry.space_group_name_H-M   'P 1'
#
loop_
_entity.id
_entity.type
_entity.pdbx_description
1 polymer ?
#
loop_
_entity_poly.entity_id
_entity_poly.type
_entity_poly.pdbx_seq_one_letter_code
_entity_poly.pdbx_strand_id
1 'polypeptide(L)'
;MPKPLKFALVAAVLLLLGISAQGTAASWRAESRVDPPTIKTGSLSLLAGGAKDFQFTKLSGSALIPGSFTQAPLAMSNAGTVALSYQLDGATNSLASPTVADRALANAVQLSIYTGMDQTACEAGQSLTGQQLYVGPLGTDASFASARDLGAGSTNSTENLCIRVSIPSQAPQSASGGKLSLNLRFTGQQR
;
A
#
# COMPACT_ATOMS: atom_id res chain seq x y z
N MET A 1 -29.69 58.44 -16.25
CA MET A 1 -29.63 57.16 -16.98
C MET A 1 -31.06 56.74 -17.35
N PRO A 2 -31.43 56.68 -18.65
CA PRO A 2 -32.80 56.42 -19.07
C PRO A 2 -33.22 55.00 -18.66
N LYS A 3 -34.43 54.85 -18.10
CA LYS A 3 -35.02 53.57 -17.64
C LYS A 3 -34.87 52.39 -18.63
N PRO A 4 -35.01 52.54 -19.96
CA PRO A 4 -34.85 51.41 -20.90
C PRO A 4 -33.42 50.84 -20.93
N LEU A 5 -32.40 51.65 -20.62
CA LEU A 5 -30.99 51.22 -20.64
C LEU A 5 -30.69 50.24 -19.49
N LYS A 6 -31.40 50.37 -18.36
CA LYS A 6 -31.25 49.48 -17.21
C LYS A 6 -31.84 48.09 -17.48
N PHE A 7 -32.97 48.04 -18.18
CA PHE A 7 -33.61 46.77 -18.56
C PHE A 7 -32.80 46.01 -19.61
N ALA A 8 -32.23 46.71 -20.59
CA ALA A 8 -31.36 46.09 -21.59
C ALA A 8 -30.09 45.48 -20.97
N LEU A 9 -29.52 46.14 -19.95
CA LEU A 9 -28.33 45.67 -19.27
C LEU A 9 -28.61 44.44 -18.39
N VAL A 10 -29.75 44.41 -17.70
CA VAL A 10 -30.19 43.23 -16.93
C VAL A 10 -30.50 42.05 -17.85
N ALA A 11 -31.17 42.27 -18.99
CA ALA A 11 -31.45 41.22 -19.95
C ALA A 11 -30.16 40.64 -20.58
N ALA A 12 -29.18 41.49 -20.89
CA ALA A 12 -27.89 41.06 -21.42
C ALA A 12 -27.08 40.24 -20.40
N VAL A 13 -27.09 40.63 -19.11
CA VAL A 13 -26.44 39.87 -18.03
C VAL A 13 -27.11 38.52 -17.82
N LEU A 14 -28.43 38.44 -17.85
CA LEU A 14 -29.16 37.17 -17.72
C LEU A 14 -28.91 36.24 -18.91
N LEU A 15 -28.79 36.78 -20.12
CA LEU A 15 -28.47 35.99 -21.32
C LEU A 15 -27.04 35.43 -21.25
N LEU A 16 -26.07 36.24 -20.81
CA LEU A 16 -24.67 35.82 -20.63
C LEU A 16 -24.52 34.74 -19.55
N LEU A 17 -25.25 34.84 -18.45
CA LEU A 17 -25.25 33.82 -17.39
C LEU A 17 -25.88 32.48 -17.84
N GLY A 18 -26.93 32.55 -18.68
CA GLY A 18 -27.59 31.35 -19.22
C GLY A 18 -26.73 30.55 -20.20
N ILE A 19 -25.84 31.22 -20.94
CA ILE A 19 -24.98 30.57 -21.95
C ILE A 19 -23.70 29.99 -21.31
N SER A 20 -23.22 30.57 -20.20
CA SER A 20 -22.03 30.07 -19.48
C SER A 20 -22.22 28.74 -18.73
N ALA A 21 -23.47 28.27 -18.55
CA ALA A 21 -23.75 27.03 -17.82
C ALA A 21 -23.48 25.75 -18.63
N GLN A 22 -23.26 25.84 -19.95
CA GLN A 22 -23.11 24.64 -20.80
C GLN A 22 -21.65 24.25 -21.07
N GLY A 23 -20.70 24.92 -20.42
CA GLY A 23 -19.27 24.86 -20.74
C GLY A 23 -18.37 24.13 -19.75
N THR A 24 -18.86 23.19 -18.94
CA THR A 24 -17.97 22.19 -18.30
C THR A 24 -18.75 20.94 -17.88
N ALA A 25 -19.20 20.16 -18.86
CA ALA A 25 -19.40 18.73 -18.62
C ALA A 25 -18.02 18.05 -18.51
N ALA A 26 -17.26 18.41 -17.47
CA ALA A 26 -16.12 17.62 -17.06
C ALA A 26 -16.72 16.34 -16.48
N SER A 27 -16.55 15.27 -17.24
CA SER A 27 -16.94 13.90 -16.94
C SER A 27 -16.19 13.37 -15.72
N TRP A 28 -16.47 13.91 -14.53
CA TRP A 28 -16.13 13.26 -13.26
C TRP A 28 -17.17 12.17 -12.98
N ARG A 29 -17.34 11.26 -13.95
CA ARG A 29 -17.83 9.93 -13.65
C ARG A 29 -16.71 9.18 -12.95
N ALA A 30 -16.64 9.40 -11.65
CA ALA A 30 -16.17 8.43 -10.69
C ALA A 30 -16.85 8.77 -9.37
N GLU A 31 -18.14 8.45 -9.24
CA GLU A 31 -18.66 8.04 -7.94
C GLU A 31 -17.91 6.74 -7.58
N SER A 32 -16.70 6.88 -7.05
CA SER A 32 -16.13 5.83 -6.24
C SER A 32 -17.05 5.74 -5.03
N ARG A 33 -17.91 4.72 -5.03
CA ARG A 33 -18.58 4.24 -3.84
C ARG A 33 -17.47 3.98 -2.81
N VAL A 34 -17.24 4.95 -1.94
CA VAL A 34 -16.42 4.75 -0.74
C VAL A 34 -17.30 3.93 0.17
N ASP A 35 -17.19 2.60 0.03
CA ASP A 35 -17.72 1.69 1.03
C ASP A 35 -17.11 2.06 2.40
N PRO A 36 -17.89 1.96 3.49
CA PRO A 36 -17.65 2.62 4.78
C PRO A 36 -16.30 2.29 5.44
N PRO A 37 -15.76 3.18 6.28
CA PRO A 37 -14.38 3.13 6.76
C PRO A 37 -14.24 2.07 7.85
N THR A 38 -13.85 0.87 7.48
CA THR A 38 -13.24 -0.07 8.41
C THR A 38 -12.40 -1.04 7.61
N ILE A 39 -11.07 -0.91 7.63
CA ILE A 39 -10.10 -1.78 8.32
C ILE A 39 -8.73 -1.09 8.23
N LYS A 40 -7.90 -1.15 9.27
CA LYS A 40 -6.51 -0.66 9.29
C LYS A 40 -5.59 -1.54 8.42
N THR A 41 -5.92 -1.72 7.15
CA THR A 41 -5.12 -2.45 6.17
C THR A 41 -4.19 -1.47 5.44
N GLY A 42 -2.95 -1.87 5.23
CA GLY A 42 -2.12 -1.19 4.23
C GLY A 42 -2.73 -1.44 2.85
N SER A 43 -2.80 -0.43 1.99
CA SER A 43 -3.16 -0.62 0.59
C SER A 43 -2.08 -0.01 -0.30
N LEU A 44 -1.73 -0.74 -1.35
CA LEU A 44 -0.78 -0.29 -2.35
C LEU A 44 -1.34 -0.54 -3.74
N SER A 45 -1.38 0.52 -4.54
CA SER A 45 -1.78 0.44 -5.95
C SER A 45 -0.55 0.59 -6.85
N LEU A 46 -0.38 -0.36 -7.75
CA LEU A 46 0.76 -0.49 -8.64
C LEU A 46 0.32 -0.23 -10.10
N LEU A 47 1.23 0.32 -10.90
CA LEU A 47 1.07 0.45 -12.35
C LEU A 47 2.13 -0.39 -13.05
N ALA A 48 1.81 -0.83 -14.26
CA ALA A 48 2.79 -1.49 -15.13
C ALA A 48 3.97 -0.56 -15.47
N GLY A 49 5.19 -1.09 -15.41
CA GLY A 49 6.44 -0.35 -15.56
C GLY A 49 6.82 0.49 -14.34
N GLY A 50 6.03 0.44 -13.26
CA GLY A 50 6.23 1.23 -12.05
C GLY A 50 6.95 0.48 -10.94
N ALA A 51 7.52 1.24 -10.01
CA ALA A 51 7.99 0.76 -8.71
C ALA A 51 7.32 1.55 -7.60
N LYS A 52 7.00 0.89 -6.49
CA LYS A 52 6.39 1.50 -5.32
C LYS A 52 6.97 0.92 -4.04
N ASP A 53 7.35 1.82 -3.14
CA ASP A 53 7.74 1.49 -1.79
C ASP A 53 6.52 1.60 -0.85
N PHE A 54 6.37 0.64 0.05
CA PHE A 54 5.34 0.64 1.08
C PHE A 54 6.01 0.49 2.45
N GLN A 55 5.88 1.54 3.26
CA GLN A 55 6.41 1.57 4.62
C GLN A 55 5.31 1.21 5.62
N PHE A 56 5.54 0.17 6.42
CA PHE A 56 4.57 -0.27 7.42
C PHE A 56 4.68 0.51 8.71
N THR A 57 3.71 1.38 9.00
CA THR A 57 3.66 2.09 10.29
C THR A 57 3.42 1.13 11.47
N LYS A 58 2.58 0.11 11.30
CA LYS A 58 2.28 -0.88 12.36
C LYS A 58 3.46 -1.80 12.68
N LEU A 59 4.34 -2.04 11.71
CA LEU A 59 5.57 -2.82 11.88
C LEU A 59 6.77 -1.91 12.21
N SER A 60 6.52 -0.62 12.44
CA SER A 60 7.54 0.37 12.79
C SER A 60 7.47 0.74 14.26
N GLY A 61 8.58 0.62 14.98
CA GLY A 61 8.79 1.32 16.26
C GLY A 61 8.38 0.63 17.57
N SER A 62 7.90 -0.61 17.57
CA SER A 62 7.74 -1.38 18.81
C SER A 62 9.07 -2.02 19.23
N ALA A 63 9.39 -1.96 20.52
CA ALA A 63 10.47 -2.77 21.09
C ALA A 63 10.00 -4.23 21.03
N LEU A 64 10.48 -4.95 20.02
CA LEU A 64 10.09 -6.33 19.79
C LEU A 64 10.95 -7.24 20.66
N ILE A 65 10.31 -8.21 21.32
CA ILE A 65 10.95 -9.13 22.26
C ILE A 65 11.38 -10.39 21.49
N PRO A 66 12.51 -11.05 21.82
CA PRO A 66 12.85 -12.34 21.24
C PRO A 66 11.70 -13.36 21.32
N GLY A 67 11.44 -14.08 20.23
CA GLY A 67 10.33 -15.04 20.12
C GLY A 67 8.97 -14.41 19.80
N SER A 68 8.87 -13.08 19.71
CA SER A 68 7.64 -12.39 19.30
C SER A 68 7.53 -12.24 17.78
N PHE A 69 6.33 -11.91 17.33
CA PHE A 69 6.08 -11.50 15.95
C PHE A 69 5.10 -10.32 15.91
N THR A 70 5.09 -9.60 14.80
CA THR A 70 4.04 -8.64 14.47
C THR A 70 3.56 -8.88 13.03
N GLN A 71 2.27 -8.68 12.82
CA GLN A 71 1.62 -8.90 11.53
C GLN A 71 0.84 -7.66 11.09
N ALA A 72 0.80 -7.46 9.78
CA ALA A 72 -0.01 -6.44 9.14
C ALA A 72 -0.49 -6.94 7.75
N PRO A 73 -1.78 -6.76 7.42
CA PRO A 73 -2.28 -7.03 6.08
C PRO A 73 -1.91 -5.91 5.10
N LEU A 74 -1.66 -6.29 3.85
CA LEU A 74 -1.43 -5.39 2.71
C LEU A 74 -2.31 -5.81 1.53
N ALA A 75 -3.20 -4.93 1.08
CA ALA A 75 -3.92 -5.09 -0.18
C ALA A 75 -3.07 -4.54 -1.34
N MET A 76 -2.63 -5.42 -2.23
CA MET A 76 -1.99 -5.07 -3.50
C MET A 76 -3.06 -4.90 -4.56
N SER A 77 -3.04 -3.82 -5.34
CA SER A 77 -4.01 -3.57 -6.39
C SER A 77 -3.37 -3.05 -7.67
N ASN A 78 -3.97 -3.36 -8.82
CA ASN A 78 -3.61 -2.78 -10.11
C ASN A 78 -4.42 -1.51 -10.37
N ALA A 79 -3.75 -0.36 -10.48
CA ALA A 79 -4.40 0.92 -10.77
C ALA A 79 -4.64 1.16 -12.28
N GLY A 80 -4.08 0.31 -13.13
CA GLY A 80 -4.12 0.45 -14.59
C GLY A 80 -5.27 -0.31 -15.26
N THR A 81 -5.33 -0.16 -16.58
CA THR A 81 -6.30 -0.84 -17.46
C THR A 81 -5.72 -2.06 -18.15
N VAL A 82 -4.46 -2.40 -17.88
CA VAL A 82 -3.76 -3.55 -18.45
C VAL A 82 -3.32 -4.48 -17.34
N ALA A 83 -3.36 -5.79 -17.59
CA ALA A 83 -2.90 -6.76 -16.61
C ALA A 83 -1.42 -6.52 -16.32
N LEU A 84 -1.02 -6.72 -15.05
CA LEU A 84 0.35 -6.55 -14.62
C LEU A 84 0.84 -7.81 -13.93
N SER A 85 2.14 -8.07 -14.06
CA SER A 85 2.86 -8.97 -13.16
C SER A 85 3.63 -8.11 -12.16
N TYR A 86 3.63 -8.47 -10.88
CA TYR A 86 4.37 -7.77 -9.85
C TYR A 86 5.33 -8.69 -9.10
N GLN A 87 6.37 -8.09 -8.55
CA GLN A 87 7.44 -8.77 -7.85
C GLN A 87 7.89 -7.94 -6.64
N LEU A 88 8.35 -8.63 -5.59
CA LEU A 88 9.07 -8.00 -4.48
C LEU A 88 10.50 -7.68 -4.96
N ASP A 89 10.91 -6.44 -4.77
CA ASP A 89 12.20 -5.87 -5.20
C ASP A 89 12.91 -5.24 -4.00
N GLY A 90 13.00 -6.02 -2.92
CA GLY A 90 13.67 -5.62 -1.69
C GLY A 90 12.73 -5.41 -0.50
N ALA A 91 13.27 -5.73 0.67
CA ALA A 91 12.66 -5.54 1.97
C ALA A 91 13.71 -4.96 2.91
N THR A 92 13.58 -3.69 3.29
CA THR A 92 14.65 -2.97 3.99
C THR A 92 14.17 -2.35 5.30
N ASN A 93 15.12 -2.05 6.18
CA ASN A 93 14.89 -1.21 7.34
C ASN A 93 15.16 0.26 6.96
N SER A 94 14.11 1.07 6.92
CA SER A 94 14.14 2.45 6.41
C SER A 94 14.32 3.53 7.49
N LEU A 95 14.87 3.16 8.66
CA LEU A 95 15.19 4.13 9.70
C LEU A 95 16.24 5.13 9.20
N ALA A 96 15.96 6.43 9.35
CA ALA A 96 16.82 7.51 8.85
C ALA A 96 18.19 7.59 9.56
N SER A 97 18.30 7.10 10.80
CA SER A 97 19.54 7.10 11.58
C SER A 97 19.58 5.88 12.50
N PRO A 98 19.86 4.68 11.95
CA PRO A 98 19.80 3.44 12.72
C PRO A 98 20.94 3.38 13.73
N THR A 99 20.61 2.99 14.96
CA THR A 99 21.56 2.64 16.01
C THR A 99 22.21 1.28 15.73
N VAL A 100 23.20 0.89 16.54
CA VAL A 100 23.77 -0.46 16.49
C VAL A 100 22.70 -1.52 16.78
N ALA A 101 21.79 -1.24 17.72
CA ALA A 101 20.71 -2.15 18.07
C ALA A 101 19.68 -2.31 16.94
N ASP A 102 19.36 -1.22 16.24
CA ASP A 102 18.44 -1.26 15.09
C ASP A 102 19.01 -2.12 13.95
N ARG A 103 20.32 -2.02 13.68
CA ARG A 103 20.99 -2.85 12.68
C ARG A 103 21.05 -4.32 13.10
N ALA A 104 21.40 -4.58 14.36
CA ALA A 104 21.42 -5.94 14.90
C ALA A 104 20.02 -6.57 14.85
N LEU A 105 18.98 -5.81 15.16
CA LEU A 105 17.60 -6.26 15.04
C LEU A 105 17.20 -6.53 13.58
N ALA A 106 17.48 -5.60 12.66
CA ALA A 106 17.16 -5.77 11.24
C ALA A 106 17.84 -7.01 10.62
N ASN A 107 19.03 -7.37 11.09
CA ASN A 107 19.73 -8.58 10.66
C ASN A 107 19.19 -9.87 11.31
N ALA A 108 18.56 -9.77 12.47
CA ALA A 108 18.04 -10.92 13.22
C ALA A 108 16.59 -11.27 12.87
N VAL A 109 15.80 -10.30 12.41
CA VAL A 109 14.39 -10.51 12.06
C VAL A 109 14.24 -11.42 10.83
N GLN A 110 13.14 -12.18 10.82
CA GLN A 110 12.69 -12.93 9.66
C GLN A 110 11.39 -12.31 9.14
N LEU A 111 11.36 -12.04 7.84
CA LEU A 111 10.20 -11.58 7.12
C LEU A 111 9.51 -12.78 6.46
N SER A 112 8.20 -12.85 6.64
CA SER A 112 7.33 -13.86 6.03
C SER A 112 6.16 -13.17 5.33
N ILE A 113 5.94 -13.49 4.05
CA ILE A 113 4.87 -12.92 3.23
C ILE A 113 4.01 -14.06 2.70
N TYR A 114 2.72 -14.02 3.00
CA TYR A 114 1.74 -15.03 2.61
C TYR A 114 0.58 -14.37 1.86
N THR A 115 -0.10 -15.15 1.02
CA THR A 115 -1.32 -14.74 0.31
C THR A 115 -2.42 -15.77 0.49
N GLY A 116 -3.66 -15.37 0.23
CA GLY A 116 -4.85 -16.21 0.40
C GLY A 116 -5.39 -16.27 1.83
N MET A 117 -4.85 -15.43 2.72
CA MET A 117 -5.34 -15.23 4.07
C MET A 117 -6.28 -14.01 4.12
N ASP A 118 -7.34 -14.10 4.93
CA ASP A 118 -8.20 -12.96 5.21
C ASP A 118 -7.45 -11.84 5.95
N GLN A 119 -7.75 -10.58 5.60
CA GLN A 119 -7.07 -9.42 6.18
C GLN A 119 -7.32 -9.25 7.68
N THR A 120 -8.52 -9.57 8.16
CA THR A 120 -8.85 -9.52 9.59
C THR A 120 -8.11 -10.59 10.37
N ALA A 121 -7.99 -11.80 9.80
CA ALA A 121 -7.24 -12.89 10.40
C ALA A 121 -5.75 -12.54 10.53
N CYS A 122 -5.17 -11.93 9.48
CA CYS A 122 -3.80 -11.43 9.52
C CYS A 122 -3.61 -10.33 10.58
N GLU A 123 -4.52 -9.34 10.61
CA GLU A 123 -4.48 -8.23 11.55
C GLU A 123 -4.60 -8.68 13.02
N ALA A 124 -5.41 -9.71 13.26
CA ALA A 124 -5.61 -10.37 14.56
C ALA A 124 -4.42 -11.25 14.98
N GLY A 125 -3.40 -11.37 14.13
CA GLY A 125 -2.19 -12.12 14.44
C GLY A 125 -2.37 -13.65 14.42
N GLN A 126 -3.39 -14.17 13.74
CA GLN A 126 -3.63 -15.60 13.60
C GLN A 126 -2.44 -16.31 12.93
N SER A 127 -2.35 -17.63 13.08
CA SER A 127 -1.34 -18.46 12.40
C SER A 127 -1.41 -18.26 10.90
N LEU A 128 -0.26 -18.03 10.25
CA LEU A 128 -0.20 -17.84 8.80
C LEU A 128 -0.79 -19.05 8.08
N THR A 129 -1.71 -18.77 7.17
CA THR A 129 -2.34 -19.75 6.29
C THR A 129 -2.22 -19.28 4.84
N GLY A 130 -2.49 -20.19 3.90
CA GLY A 130 -2.40 -19.90 2.47
C GLY A 130 -1.02 -20.15 1.88
N GLN A 131 -0.73 -19.50 0.76
CA GLN A 131 0.49 -19.71 0.00
C GLN A 131 1.63 -18.82 0.54
N GLN A 132 2.77 -19.43 0.83
CA GLN A 132 4.00 -18.72 1.16
C GLN A 132 4.62 -18.11 -0.11
N LEU A 133 4.81 -16.80 -0.12
CA LEU A 133 5.46 -16.06 -1.21
C LEU A 133 6.93 -15.75 -0.92
N TYR A 134 7.23 -15.46 0.34
CA TYR A 134 8.58 -15.14 0.80
C TYR A 134 8.76 -15.55 2.24
N VAL A 135 9.91 -16.15 2.57
CA VAL A 135 10.41 -16.29 3.94
C VAL A 135 11.92 -16.09 3.89
N GLY A 136 12.44 -15.13 4.65
CA GLY A 136 13.86 -14.81 4.62
C GLY A 136 14.23 -13.60 5.49
N PRO A 137 15.53 -13.26 5.54
CA PRO A 137 15.98 -12.04 6.19
C PRO A 137 15.55 -10.79 5.42
N LEU A 138 15.66 -9.61 6.03
CA LEU A 138 15.56 -8.36 5.29
C LEU A 138 16.79 -8.18 4.37
N GLY A 139 16.58 -7.62 3.18
CA GLY A 139 17.63 -7.36 2.21
C GLY A 139 17.10 -6.70 0.94
N THR A 140 17.97 -6.02 0.20
CA THR A 140 17.65 -5.45 -1.12
C THR A 140 17.35 -6.53 -2.15
N ASP A 141 17.86 -7.74 -1.94
CA ASP A 141 17.69 -8.87 -2.86
C ASP A 141 16.46 -9.72 -2.50
N ALA A 142 15.65 -9.30 -1.52
CA ALA A 142 14.43 -9.99 -1.17
C ALA A 142 13.45 -9.97 -2.34
N SER A 143 13.11 -11.14 -2.87
CA SER A 143 12.22 -11.29 -4.01
C SER A 143 11.36 -12.55 -3.89
N PHE A 144 10.18 -12.56 -4.51
CA PHE A 144 9.36 -13.77 -4.55
C PHE A 144 9.96 -14.81 -5.50
N ALA A 145 9.70 -16.08 -5.19
CA ALA A 145 10.13 -17.19 -6.04
C ALA A 145 9.59 -17.09 -7.49
N SER A 146 8.38 -16.53 -7.64
CA SER A 146 7.75 -16.27 -8.93
C SER A 146 6.99 -14.94 -8.88
N ALA A 147 7.00 -14.20 -9.98
CA ALA A 147 6.16 -13.01 -10.15
C ALA A 147 4.68 -13.37 -10.02
N ARG A 148 3.88 -12.41 -9.55
CA ARG A 148 2.46 -12.55 -9.24
C ARG A 148 1.63 -11.77 -10.25
N ASP A 149 0.54 -12.33 -10.73
CA ASP A 149 -0.33 -11.65 -11.69
C ASP A 149 -1.45 -10.88 -10.98
N LEU A 150 -1.68 -9.64 -11.40
CA LEU A 150 -2.85 -8.84 -11.08
C LEU A 150 -3.59 -8.49 -12.36
N GLY A 151 -4.88 -8.83 -12.41
CA GLY A 151 -5.76 -8.51 -13.51
C GLY A 151 -5.98 -7.01 -13.67
N ALA A 152 -6.59 -6.62 -14.79
CA ALA A 152 -7.00 -5.25 -15.05
C ALA A 152 -8.44 -4.99 -14.62
N GLY A 153 -8.77 -3.74 -14.28
CA GLY A 153 -10.15 -3.35 -13.97
C GLY A 153 -10.68 -3.97 -12.69
N SER A 154 -11.82 -4.66 -12.74
CA SER A 154 -12.47 -5.29 -11.58
C SER A 154 -12.22 -6.79 -11.44
N THR A 155 -11.60 -7.43 -12.43
CA THR A 155 -11.35 -8.88 -12.42
C THR A 155 -9.97 -9.16 -11.87
N ASN A 156 -9.88 -9.78 -10.68
CA ASN A 156 -8.61 -10.19 -10.05
C ASN A 156 -7.57 -9.05 -9.95
N SER A 157 -8.03 -7.81 -9.83
CA SER A 157 -7.17 -6.63 -9.77
C SER A 157 -6.63 -6.34 -8.36
N THR A 158 -7.03 -7.13 -7.37
CA THR A 158 -6.59 -7.01 -5.98
C THR A 158 -6.15 -8.36 -5.43
N GLU A 159 -5.06 -8.35 -4.67
CA GLU A 159 -4.53 -9.48 -3.93
C GLU A 159 -4.22 -9.07 -2.48
N ASN A 160 -4.63 -9.90 -1.53
CA ASN A 160 -4.38 -9.67 -0.11
C ASN A 160 -3.14 -10.43 0.35
N LEU A 161 -2.17 -9.69 0.86
CA LEU A 161 -0.95 -10.21 1.45
C LEU A 161 -1.01 -10.08 2.98
N CYS A 162 -0.50 -11.08 3.68
CA CYS A 162 -0.21 -11.01 5.11
C CYS A 162 1.30 -10.92 5.32
N ILE A 163 1.74 -9.82 5.91
CA ILE A 163 3.16 -9.56 6.17
C ILE A 163 3.42 -9.80 7.65
N ARG A 164 4.31 -10.74 7.95
CA ARG A 164 4.75 -11.05 9.31
C ARG A 164 6.24 -10.76 9.44
N VAL A 165 6.59 -10.04 10.49
CA VAL A 165 7.97 -9.95 10.97
C VAL A 165 8.06 -10.73 12.27
N SER A 166 8.94 -11.73 12.33
CA SER A 166 9.23 -12.51 13.53
C SER A 166 10.65 -12.25 14.01
N ILE A 167 10.83 -12.34 15.33
CA ILE A 167 12.15 -12.34 15.96
C ILE A 167 12.42 -13.75 16.47
N PRO A 168 13.52 -14.38 16.03
CA PRO A 168 13.96 -15.64 16.61
C PRO A 168 14.14 -15.54 18.13
N SER A 169 13.79 -16.58 18.88
CA SER A 169 14.05 -16.63 20.33
C SER A 169 15.54 -16.52 20.69
N GLN A 170 16.40 -16.84 19.73
CA GLN A 170 17.87 -16.75 19.80
C GLN A 170 18.41 -15.40 19.29
N ALA A 171 17.58 -14.37 19.16
CA ALA A 171 18.05 -13.06 18.72
C ALA A 171 19.14 -12.51 19.66
N PRO A 172 20.22 -11.94 19.12
CA PRO A 172 21.36 -11.51 19.92
C PRO A 172 20.98 -10.37 20.87
N GLN A 173 21.61 -10.32 22.05
CA GLN A 173 21.38 -9.22 23.00
C GLN A 173 21.68 -7.84 22.41
N SER A 174 22.55 -7.77 21.39
CA SER A 174 22.84 -6.54 20.65
C SER A 174 21.61 -5.97 19.92
N ALA A 175 20.61 -6.80 19.60
CA ALA A 175 19.35 -6.37 18.98
C ALA A 175 18.32 -5.82 20.01
N SER A 176 18.61 -5.95 21.31
CA SER A 176 17.70 -5.54 22.37
C SER A 176 17.42 -4.03 22.34
N GLY A 177 16.15 -3.65 22.43
CA GLY A 177 15.72 -2.26 22.34
C GLY A 177 15.85 -1.64 20.95
N GLY A 178 16.26 -2.42 19.94
CA GLY A 178 16.27 -2.01 18.55
C GLY A 178 14.86 -1.72 18.04
N LYS A 179 14.79 -0.85 17.05
CA LYS A 179 13.59 -0.50 16.30
C LYS A 179 13.75 -1.01 14.88
N LEU A 180 12.61 -1.34 14.29
CA LEU A 180 12.48 -1.63 12.88
C LEU A 180 11.59 -0.57 12.24
N SER A 181 11.85 -0.24 10.97
CA SER A 181 10.87 0.39 10.10
C SER A 181 10.85 -0.32 8.75
N LEU A 182 9.97 -1.31 8.63
CA LEU A 182 9.89 -2.16 7.45
C LEU A 182 9.40 -1.35 6.24
N ASN A 183 10.22 -1.34 5.19
CA ASN A 183 9.88 -0.85 3.87
C ASN A 183 9.96 -2.02 2.89
N LEU A 184 8.86 -2.29 2.18
CA LEU A 184 8.82 -3.26 1.10
C LEU A 184 8.71 -2.53 -0.24
N ARG A 185 9.56 -2.89 -1.18
CA ARG A 185 9.52 -2.35 -2.53
C ARG A 185 8.91 -3.37 -3.48
N PHE A 186 7.95 -2.93 -4.28
CA PHE A 186 7.30 -3.74 -5.29
C PHE A 186 7.48 -3.12 -6.66
N THR A 187 7.75 -3.95 -7.66
CA THR A 187 7.83 -3.54 -9.06
C THR A 187 6.72 -4.21 -9.85
N GLY A 188 6.16 -3.49 -10.82
CA GLY A 188 5.11 -3.97 -11.71
C GLY A 188 5.59 -3.93 -13.15
N GLN A 189 5.34 -4.98 -13.90
CA GLN A 189 5.61 -5.09 -15.34
C GLN A 189 4.30 -5.35 -16.08
N GLN A 190 4.19 -4.81 -17.29
CA GLN A 190 3.03 -5.11 -18.13
C GLN A 190 3.06 -6.58 -18.54
N ARG A 191 1.87 -7.21 -18.58
CA ARG A 191 1.71 -8.55 -19.14
C ARG A 191 1.19 -8.54 -20.57
#